data_AF-A0A7S0ZH48-F1
#
_entry.id   AF-A0A7S0ZH48-F1
#
_cell.length_a   1.000
_cell.length_b   1.000
_cell.length_c   1.000
_cell.angle_alpha   90.00
_cell.angle_beta   90.00
_cell.angle_gamma   90.00
#
_symmetry.space_group_name_H-M   'P 1'
#
loop_
_entity.id
_entity.type
_entity.pdbx_description
1 polymer ?
#
loop_
_entity_poly.entity_id
_entity_poly.type
_entity_poly.pdbx_seq_one_letter_code
_entity_poly.pdbx_strand_id
1 'polypeptide(L)'
;AAKSSNSSSIVVLDVEGADSRDRGRTGKVFASRCAAFATALCDALLVNIWFRDVARAVDSPGSVLLEAVLAETAKALKEESASKSVLMFVIRDVENISESVAQECLKTLVGSVENLWEKLKQDVPFEELFDVRVALLPHIRYQKELFDNQIANLNADLMSAMTIEMSKGIPADGFSVFAKTVWDTVSSAPVARISGANASSDSVLA
;
A
#
# COMPACT_ATOMS: atom_id res chain seq x y z
N ALA A 1 19.88 -10.79 34.65
CA ALA A 1 19.82 -9.49 33.96
C ALA A 1 18.43 -9.35 33.36
N ALA A 2 17.64 -8.39 33.86
CA ALA A 2 16.31 -8.11 33.31
C ALA A 2 16.48 -7.54 31.90
N LYS A 3 15.90 -8.19 30.90
CA LYS A 3 15.83 -7.71 29.51
C LYS A 3 14.88 -6.50 29.52
N SER A 4 15.46 -5.31 29.61
CA SER A 4 14.74 -4.04 29.64
C SER A 4 14.06 -3.77 28.30
N SER A 5 12.77 -3.41 28.36
CA SER A 5 11.91 -2.80 27.33
C SER A 5 11.77 -3.55 25.99
N ASN A 6 10.53 -3.88 25.62
CA ASN A 6 10.11 -4.20 24.24
C ASN A 6 10.53 -3.06 23.29
N SER A 7 11.75 -3.11 22.75
CA SER A 7 12.13 -2.28 21.62
C SER A 7 11.54 -2.93 20.36
N SER A 8 10.37 -2.48 19.93
CA SER A 8 9.87 -2.82 18.60
C SER A 8 10.90 -2.36 17.57
N SER A 9 11.38 -3.29 16.75
CA SER A 9 12.29 -2.98 15.65
C SER A 9 11.44 -2.70 14.41
N ILE A 10 11.63 -1.55 13.79
CA ILE A 10 10.92 -1.16 12.57
C ILE A 10 11.81 -1.47 11.39
N VAL A 11 11.27 -2.20 10.40
CA VAL A 11 11.90 -2.41 9.11
C VAL A 11 11.16 -1.54 8.09
N VAL A 12 11.90 -0.71 7.37
CA VAL A 12 11.34 0.14 6.31
C VAL A 12 11.77 -0.42 4.96
N LEU A 13 10.80 -0.66 4.09
CA LEU A 13 11.02 -1.09 2.72
C LEU A 13 10.69 0.08 1.78
N ASP A 14 11.70 0.56 1.06
CA ASP A 14 11.50 1.53 -0.02
C ASP A 14 11.25 0.78 -1.33
N VAL A 15 10.15 1.11 -2.00
CA VAL A 15 9.64 0.38 -3.17
C VAL A 15 9.60 1.32 -4.38
N GLU A 16 10.19 0.88 -5.49
CA GLU A 16 10.18 1.64 -6.74
C GLU A 16 8.74 1.90 -7.23
N GLY A 17 8.45 3.16 -7.58
CA GLY A 17 7.13 3.57 -8.06
C GLY A 17 6.84 3.16 -9.50
N ALA A 18 5.56 3.23 -9.89
CA ALA A 18 5.09 2.85 -11.22
C ALA A 18 5.29 3.92 -12.33
N ASP A 19 5.71 5.14 -11.97
CA ASP A 19 5.83 6.28 -12.89
C ASP A 19 7.18 6.36 -13.63
N SER A 20 7.96 5.28 -13.66
CA SER A 20 9.15 5.22 -14.51
C SER A 20 8.73 5.15 -15.99
N ARG A 21 8.57 6.32 -16.64
CA ARG A 21 8.24 6.45 -18.07
C ARG A 21 9.20 5.66 -18.97
N ASP A 22 10.44 5.46 -18.52
CA ASP A 22 11.52 4.84 -19.29
C ASP A 22 11.40 3.32 -19.45
N ARG A 23 10.51 2.63 -18.71
CA ARG A 23 10.44 1.15 -18.70
C ARG A 23 9.18 0.55 -19.33
N GLY A 24 8.25 1.38 -19.84
CA GLY A 24 7.05 0.93 -20.54
C GLY A 24 6.25 -0.14 -19.78
N ARG A 25 5.75 -1.17 -20.49
CA ARG A 25 4.94 -2.26 -19.91
C ARG A 25 5.72 -3.09 -18.88
N THR A 26 7.00 -3.33 -19.10
CA THR A 26 7.85 -4.14 -18.21
C THR A 26 8.08 -3.46 -16.86
N GLY A 27 8.22 -2.13 -16.85
CA GLY A 27 8.31 -1.35 -15.62
C GLY A 27 7.07 -1.47 -14.74
N LYS A 28 5.89 -1.41 -15.35
CA LYS A 28 4.61 -1.57 -14.62
C LYS A 28 4.47 -2.95 -13.98
N VAL A 29 4.86 -4.00 -14.70
CA VAL A 29 4.84 -5.38 -14.15
C VAL A 29 5.79 -5.51 -12.97
N PHE A 30 6.99 -4.93 -13.06
CA PHE A 30 7.95 -4.94 -11.97
C PHE A 30 7.42 -4.19 -10.74
N ALA A 31 6.92 -2.97 -10.92
CA ALA A 31 6.39 -2.16 -9.83
C ALA A 31 5.19 -2.85 -9.13
N SER A 32 4.32 -3.50 -9.92
CA SER A 32 3.20 -4.28 -9.41
C SER A 32 3.66 -5.51 -8.61
N ARG A 33 4.72 -6.20 -9.04
CA ARG A 33 5.35 -7.28 -8.26
C ARG A 33 5.95 -6.77 -6.95
N CYS A 34 6.62 -5.62 -6.98
CA CYS A 34 7.17 -5.03 -5.76
C CYS A 34 6.08 -4.61 -4.77
N ALA A 35 4.94 -4.09 -5.27
CA ALA A 35 3.78 -3.78 -4.45
C ALA A 35 3.19 -5.04 -3.81
N ALA A 36 2.95 -6.11 -4.58
CA ALA A 36 2.48 -7.38 -4.02
C ALA A 36 3.46 -7.96 -2.98
N PHE A 37 4.76 -7.89 -3.26
CA PHE A 37 5.80 -8.30 -2.32
C PHE A 37 5.76 -7.50 -1.00
N ALA A 38 5.65 -6.17 -1.08
CA ALA A 38 5.50 -5.31 0.08
C ALA A 38 4.21 -5.62 0.86
N THR A 39 3.09 -5.82 0.16
CA THR A 39 1.81 -6.19 0.77
C THR A 39 1.84 -7.53 1.47
N ALA A 40 2.68 -8.48 1.05
CA ALA A 40 2.82 -9.75 1.77
C ALA A 40 3.68 -9.60 3.03
N LEU A 41 4.61 -8.64 3.09
CA LEU A 41 5.56 -8.49 4.20
C LEU A 41 5.19 -7.43 5.24
N CYS A 42 4.63 -6.31 4.83
CA CYS A 42 4.50 -5.12 5.66
C CYS A 42 3.17 -5.09 6.43
N ASP A 43 3.21 -4.67 7.69
CA ASP A 43 2.00 -4.45 8.50
C ASP A 43 1.31 -3.11 8.15
N ALA A 44 2.08 -2.18 7.59
CA ALA A 44 1.61 -0.88 7.11
C ALA A 44 2.20 -0.54 5.75
N LEU A 45 1.37 0.04 4.88
CA LEU A 45 1.73 0.49 3.54
C LEU A 45 1.52 2.01 3.46
N LEU A 46 2.59 2.73 3.11
CA LEU A 46 2.54 4.18 2.90
C LEU A 46 2.48 4.47 1.40
N VAL A 47 1.36 5.03 0.95
CA VAL A 47 1.14 5.40 -0.45
C VAL A 47 1.35 6.90 -0.61
N ASN A 48 2.45 7.29 -1.26
CA ASN A 48 2.82 8.68 -1.49
C ASN A 48 2.12 9.20 -2.76
N ILE A 49 1.30 10.24 -2.62
CA ILE A 49 0.50 10.81 -3.72
C ILE A 49 0.53 12.34 -3.69
N TRP A 50 0.51 12.99 -4.86
CA TRP A 50 0.36 14.44 -4.93
C TRP A 50 -1.10 14.84 -4.71
N PHE A 51 -1.36 15.96 -4.01
CA PHE A 51 -2.72 16.44 -3.75
C PHE A 51 -3.58 16.56 -5.02
N ARG A 52 -3.00 17.05 -6.12
CA ARG A 52 -3.67 17.17 -7.43
C ARG A 52 -4.13 15.83 -8.04
N ASP A 53 -3.58 14.71 -7.59
CA ASP A 53 -3.85 13.38 -8.11
C ASP A 53 -4.86 12.61 -7.24
N VAL A 54 -5.25 13.13 -6.07
CA VAL A 54 -6.20 12.50 -5.13
C VAL A 54 -7.55 12.19 -5.80
N ALA A 55 -8.12 13.16 -6.53
CA ALA A 55 -9.40 12.97 -7.22
C ALA A 55 -9.35 12.02 -8.42
N ARG A 56 -8.15 11.62 -8.85
CA ARG A 56 -7.91 10.71 -9.99
C ARG A 56 -7.05 9.53 -9.56
N ALA A 57 -7.08 9.14 -8.28
CA ALA A 57 -6.19 8.11 -7.76
C ALA A 57 -6.28 6.79 -8.56
N VAL A 58 -7.49 6.42 -9.00
CA VAL A 58 -7.77 5.25 -9.86
C VAL A 58 -7.27 5.41 -11.31
N ASP A 59 -7.22 6.63 -11.83
CA ASP A 59 -6.79 6.92 -13.20
C ASP A 59 -5.31 7.36 -13.28
N SER A 60 -4.64 7.46 -12.13
CA SER A 60 -3.23 7.84 -12.05
C SER A 60 -2.32 6.65 -12.37
N PRO A 61 -1.07 6.87 -12.79
CA PRO A 61 -0.08 5.78 -12.89
C PRO A 61 0.10 4.96 -11.60
N GLY A 62 -0.23 5.55 -10.44
CA GLY A 62 -0.19 4.90 -9.13
C GLY A 62 -1.29 3.87 -8.91
N SER A 63 -2.37 3.86 -9.71
CA SER A 63 -3.45 2.88 -9.55
C SER A 63 -3.00 1.45 -9.76
N VAL A 64 -2.00 1.22 -10.63
CA VAL A 64 -1.39 -0.10 -10.84
C VAL A 64 -0.78 -0.68 -9.56
N LEU A 65 -0.25 0.18 -8.69
CA LEU A 65 0.28 -0.25 -7.40
C LEU A 65 -0.85 -0.62 -6.44
N LEU A 66 -1.90 0.22 -6.38
CA LEU A 66 -3.08 -0.05 -5.55
C LEU A 66 -3.79 -1.35 -5.97
N GLU A 67 -3.97 -1.56 -7.27
CA GLU A 67 -4.53 -2.80 -7.82
C GLU A 67 -3.71 -4.03 -7.39
N ALA A 68 -2.38 -3.93 -7.41
CA ALA A 68 -1.50 -5.00 -6.97
C ALA A 68 -1.61 -5.29 -5.47
N VAL A 69 -1.69 -4.24 -4.65
CA VAL A 69 -1.90 -4.34 -3.19
C VAL A 69 -3.21 -5.06 -2.89
N LEU A 70 -4.30 -4.66 -3.56
CA LEU A 70 -5.61 -5.27 -3.38
C LEU A 70 -5.64 -6.71 -3.90
N ALA A 71 -5.03 -6.99 -5.05
CA ALA A 71 -4.98 -8.33 -5.62
C ALA A 71 -4.22 -9.31 -4.70
N GLU A 72 -3.08 -8.91 -4.12
CA GLU A 72 -2.35 -9.76 -3.18
C GLU A 72 -3.14 -9.98 -1.88
N THR A 73 -3.84 -8.96 -1.41
CA THR A 73 -4.69 -9.09 -0.20
C THR A 73 -5.88 -10.02 -0.46
N ALA A 74 -6.53 -9.90 -1.61
CA ALA A 74 -7.61 -10.81 -2.02
C ALA A 74 -7.11 -12.26 -2.18
N LYS A 75 -5.87 -12.46 -2.61
CA LYS A 75 -5.24 -13.78 -2.64
C LYS A 75 -5.01 -14.32 -1.23
N ALA A 76 -4.41 -13.53 -0.33
CA ALA A 76 -4.21 -13.93 1.06
C ALA A 76 -5.53 -14.27 1.77
N LEU A 77 -6.63 -13.59 1.41
CA LEU A 77 -7.96 -13.88 1.93
C LEU A 77 -8.44 -15.28 1.54
N LYS A 78 -8.24 -15.67 0.27
CA LYS A 78 -8.58 -17.01 -0.24
C LYS A 78 -7.72 -18.11 0.37
N GLU A 79 -6.51 -17.78 0.80
CA GLU A 79 -5.57 -18.69 1.47
C GLU A 79 -5.78 -18.71 2.99
N GLU A 80 -6.81 -18.03 3.51
CA GLU A 80 -7.12 -17.88 4.95
C GLU A 80 -5.93 -17.32 5.77
N SER A 81 -5.05 -16.56 5.11
CA SER A 81 -3.84 -15.99 5.68
C SER A 81 -3.83 -14.46 5.67
N ALA A 82 -4.96 -13.83 5.31
CA ALA A 82 -5.08 -12.38 5.33
C ALA A 82 -5.04 -11.83 6.76
N SER A 83 -4.19 -10.82 6.97
CA SER A 83 -4.18 -9.99 8.17
C SER A 83 -4.64 -8.59 7.82
N LYS A 84 -5.30 -7.92 8.77
CA LYS A 84 -5.63 -6.51 8.61
C LYS A 84 -4.34 -5.69 8.52
N SER A 85 -4.29 -4.74 7.60
CA SER A 85 -3.10 -3.91 7.34
C SER A 85 -3.44 -2.42 7.37
N VAL A 86 -2.49 -1.57 7.75
CA VAL A 86 -2.68 -0.11 7.70
C VAL A 86 -2.38 0.38 6.28
N LEU A 87 -3.29 1.14 5.66
CA LEU A 87 -3.09 1.80 4.38
C LEU A 87 -3.07 3.32 4.58
N MET A 88 -1.87 3.88 4.69
CA MET A 88 -1.64 5.30 4.96
C MET A 88 -1.37 6.05 3.67
N PHE A 89 -2.30 6.89 3.24
CA PHE A 89 -2.09 7.81 2.11
C PHE A 89 -1.37 9.07 2.58
N VAL A 90 -0.14 9.26 2.12
CA VAL A 90 0.68 10.44 2.39
C VAL A 90 0.49 11.42 1.23
N ILE A 91 -0.32 12.46 1.46
CA ILE A 91 -0.73 13.42 0.45
C ILE A 91 0.20 14.62 0.48
N ARG A 92 0.86 14.89 -0.65
CA ARG A 92 1.93 15.89 -0.78
C ARG A 92 1.41 17.21 -1.34
N ASP A 93 2.10 18.28 -0.99
CA ASP A 93 1.89 19.63 -1.49
C ASP A 93 0.45 20.14 -1.26
N VAL A 94 -0.08 19.86 -0.07
CA VAL A 94 -1.38 20.37 0.37
C VAL A 94 -1.22 21.83 0.79
N GLU A 95 -2.01 22.73 0.20
CA GLU A 95 -1.94 24.16 0.52
C GLU A 95 -2.58 24.48 1.88
N ASN A 96 -3.76 23.91 2.15
CA ASN A 96 -4.54 24.14 3.36
C ASN A 96 -4.65 22.85 4.17
N ILE A 97 -3.93 22.79 5.30
CA ILE A 97 -4.01 21.65 6.23
C ILE A 97 -5.15 21.92 7.21
N SER A 98 -6.26 21.22 7.05
CA SER A 98 -7.38 21.23 7.98
C SER A 98 -8.03 19.85 8.08
N GLU A 99 -8.76 19.63 9.17
CA GLU A 99 -9.52 18.40 9.36
C GLU A 99 -10.53 18.17 8.22
N SER A 100 -11.19 19.23 7.75
CA SER A 100 -12.15 19.12 6.65
C SER A 100 -11.51 18.62 5.35
N VAL A 101 -10.29 19.10 5.03
CA VAL A 101 -9.55 18.66 3.84
C VAL A 101 -9.11 17.20 4.00
N ALA A 102 -8.68 16.80 5.20
CA ALA A 102 -8.31 15.41 5.49
C ALA A 102 -9.51 14.47 5.29
N GLN A 103 -10.67 14.81 5.83
CA GLN A 103 -11.90 14.01 5.70
C GLN A 103 -12.38 13.92 4.25
N GLU A 104 -12.29 15.00 3.48
CA GLU A 104 -12.63 14.98 2.05
C GLU A 104 -11.67 14.07 1.26
N CYS A 105 -10.36 14.21 1.47
CA CYS A 105 -9.36 13.37 0.82
C CYS A 105 -9.56 11.90 1.18
N LEU A 106 -9.79 11.60 2.46
CA LEU A 106 -10.05 10.24 2.95
C LEU A 106 -11.26 9.65 2.25
N LYS A 107 -12.39 10.37 2.22
CA LYS A 107 -13.62 9.93 1.55
C LYS A 107 -13.38 9.63 0.07
N THR A 108 -12.67 10.50 -0.64
CA THR A 108 -12.36 10.31 -2.07
C THR A 108 -11.45 9.11 -2.31
N LEU A 109 -10.42 8.92 -1.47
CA LEU A 109 -9.47 7.81 -1.60
C LEU A 109 -10.12 6.47 -1.22
N VAL A 110 -10.91 6.44 -0.15
CA VAL A 110 -11.69 5.28 0.25
C VAL A 110 -12.63 4.84 -0.88
N GLY A 111 -13.46 5.75 -1.41
CA GLY A 111 -14.32 5.42 -2.54
C GLY A 111 -13.56 4.95 -3.79
N SER A 112 -12.35 5.48 -4.01
CA SER A 112 -11.47 5.04 -5.10
C SER A 112 -10.97 3.59 -4.91
N VAL A 113 -10.55 3.25 -3.68
CA VAL A 113 -10.08 1.91 -3.31
C VAL A 113 -11.23 0.91 -3.31
N GLU A 114 -12.41 1.27 -2.79
CA GLU A 114 -13.65 0.48 -2.85
C GLU A 114 -13.99 0.09 -4.29
N ASN A 115 -14.00 1.07 -5.20
CA ASN A 115 -14.27 0.82 -6.62
C ASN A 115 -13.27 -0.16 -7.26
N LEU A 116 -12.02 -0.19 -6.79
CA LEU A 116 -11.03 -1.17 -7.23
C LEU A 116 -11.28 -2.54 -6.59
N TRP A 117 -11.63 -2.58 -5.31
CA TRP A 117 -11.93 -3.80 -4.57
C TRP A 117 -13.15 -4.53 -5.14
N GLU A 118 -14.23 -3.82 -5.47
CA GLU A 118 -15.44 -4.38 -6.07
C GLU A 118 -15.16 -5.15 -7.37
N LYS A 119 -14.18 -4.69 -8.17
CA LYS A 119 -13.77 -5.38 -9.41
C LYS A 119 -13.17 -6.76 -9.14
N LEU A 120 -12.60 -6.98 -7.95
CA LEU A 120 -12.03 -8.26 -7.53
C LEU A 120 -13.09 -9.26 -7.04
N LYS A 121 -14.34 -8.83 -6.82
CA LYS A 121 -15.47 -9.68 -6.41
C LYS A 121 -15.14 -10.55 -5.18
N GLN A 122 -14.67 -9.91 -4.11
CA GLN A 122 -14.45 -10.57 -2.83
C GLN A 122 -15.70 -10.46 -1.95
N ASP A 123 -15.98 -11.48 -1.14
CA ASP A 123 -17.14 -11.51 -0.24
C ASP A 123 -16.93 -10.67 1.03
N VAL A 124 -15.68 -10.34 1.35
CA VAL A 124 -15.30 -9.54 2.52
C VAL A 124 -15.17 -8.06 2.12
N PRO A 125 -15.78 -7.13 2.86
CA PRO A 125 -15.63 -5.70 2.62
C PRO A 125 -14.19 -5.26 2.88
N PHE A 126 -13.70 -4.29 2.12
CA PHE A 126 -12.28 -3.94 2.14
C PHE A 126 -11.85 -3.31 3.49
N GLU A 127 -12.78 -2.69 4.21
CA GLU A 127 -12.61 -2.03 5.51
C GLU A 127 -12.32 -3.03 6.65
N GLU A 128 -12.71 -4.29 6.47
CA GLU A 128 -12.32 -5.37 7.38
C GLU A 128 -10.83 -5.71 7.24
N LEU A 129 -10.26 -5.48 6.05
CA LEU A 129 -8.88 -5.82 5.70
C LEU A 129 -7.92 -4.63 5.78
N PHE A 130 -8.42 -3.40 5.70
CA PHE A 130 -7.59 -2.20 5.72
C PHE A 130 -8.08 -1.17 6.74
N ASP A 131 -7.13 -0.64 7.52
CA ASP A 131 -7.31 0.62 8.25
C ASP A 131 -6.75 1.76 7.38
N VAL A 132 -7.64 2.48 6.70
CA VAL A 132 -7.25 3.56 5.77
C VAL A 132 -7.10 4.88 6.51
N ARG A 133 -5.94 5.51 6.36
CA ARG A 133 -5.61 6.80 6.98
C ARG A 133 -5.04 7.76 5.96
N VAL A 134 -5.09 9.05 6.27
CA VAL A 134 -4.52 10.12 5.45
C VAL A 134 -3.60 11.00 6.28
N ALA A 135 -2.46 11.35 5.72
CA ALA A 135 -1.55 12.36 6.27
C ALA A 135 -1.35 13.47 5.24
N LEU A 136 -1.66 14.71 5.63
CA LEU A 136 -1.51 15.88 4.77
C LEU A 136 -0.14 16.52 5.00
N LEU A 137 0.70 16.53 3.98
CA LEU A 137 2.01 17.17 4.01
C LEU A 137 2.01 18.45 3.15
N PRO A 138 2.39 19.61 3.73
CA PRO A 138 2.52 20.84 2.96
C PRO A 138 3.78 20.78 2.08
N HIS A 139 4.00 21.84 1.29
CA HIS A 139 5.18 21.88 0.42
C HIS A 139 6.48 21.97 1.22
N ILE A 140 7.33 20.94 1.11
CA ILE A 140 8.55 20.76 1.93
C ILE A 140 9.53 21.95 1.90
N ARG A 141 9.63 22.65 0.76
CA ARG A 141 10.58 23.79 0.62
C ARG A 141 10.00 25.12 1.07
N TYR A 142 8.69 25.33 0.94
CA TYR A 142 8.06 26.63 1.17
C TYR A 142 7.43 26.74 2.55
N GLN A 143 7.10 25.60 3.17
CA GLN A 143 6.43 25.52 4.47
C GLN A 143 7.15 24.50 5.37
N LYS A 144 8.47 24.59 5.47
CA LYS A 144 9.31 23.55 6.11
C LYS A 144 8.91 23.26 7.57
N GLU A 145 8.67 24.29 8.38
CA GLU A 145 8.30 24.10 9.79
C GLU A 145 6.95 23.36 9.94
N LEU A 146 5.95 23.75 9.15
CA LEU A 146 4.67 23.04 9.09
C LEU A 146 4.85 21.61 8.57
N PHE A 147 5.72 21.39 7.59
CA PHE A 147 6.06 20.06 7.09
C PHE A 147 6.64 19.17 8.18
N ASP A 148 7.64 19.66 8.91
CA ASP A 148 8.28 18.92 10.00
C ASP A 148 7.27 18.56 11.11
N ASN A 149 6.35 19.47 11.44
CA ASN A 149 5.26 19.21 12.37
C ASN A 149 4.30 18.12 11.86
N GLN A 150 3.92 18.15 10.58
CA GLN A 150 3.07 17.10 10.02
C GLN A 150 3.77 15.74 9.92
N ILE A 151 5.09 15.71 9.72
CA ILE A 151 5.87 14.47 9.79
C ILE A 151 5.85 13.88 11.21
N ALA A 152 5.95 14.72 12.24
CA ALA A 152 5.84 14.27 13.63
C ALA A 152 4.44 13.68 13.92
N ASN A 153 3.39 14.32 13.42
CA ASN A 153 2.01 13.82 13.54
C ASN A 153 1.82 12.49 12.80
N LEU A 154 2.31 12.39 11.56
CA LEU A 154 2.28 11.16 10.76
C LEU A 154 2.96 10.02 11.51
N ASN A 155 4.15 10.26 12.07
CA ASN A 155 4.87 9.24 12.83
C ASN A 155 4.07 8.78 14.07
N ALA A 156 3.51 9.71 14.83
CA ALA A 156 2.70 9.37 16.00
C ALA A 156 1.45 8.55 15.60
N ASP A 157 0.76 8.96 14.54
CA ASP A 157 -0.44 8.29 14.03
C ASP A 157 -0.12 6.88 13.52
N LEU A 158 0.91 6.74 12.67
CA LEU A 158 1.36 5.45 12.13
C LEU A 158 1.76 4.48 13.24
N MET A 159 2.54 4.95 14.21
CA MET A 159 2.97 4.11 15.35
C MET A 159 1.79 3.70 16.25
N SER A 160 0.75 4.53 16.34
CA SER A 160 -0.47 4.18 17.07
C SER A 160 -1.35 3.17 16.32
N ALA A 161 -1.32 3.19 14.98
CA ALA A 161 -2.11 2.34 14.11
C ALA A 161 -1.54 0.92 13.97
N MET A 162 -0.21 0.77 14.02
CA MET A 162 0.46 -0.54 13.94
C MET A 162 0.34 -1.32 15.25
N THR A 163 -0.80 -1.98 15.44
CA THR A 163 -1.06 -2.84 16.61
C THR A 163 -0.53 -4.26 16.38
N ILE A 164 -0.42 -5.04 17.45
CA ILE A 164 -0.01 -6.46 17.38
C ILE A 164 -0.98 -7.28 16.51
N GLU A 165 -2.27 -6.92 16.50
CA GLU A 165 -3.29 -7.60 15.69
C GLU A 165 -3.10 -7.37 14.17
N MET A 166 -2.49 -6.25 13.80
CA MET A 166 -2.11 -5.96 12.41
C MET A 166 -0.82 -6.66 12.00
N SER A 167 -0.07 -7.20 12.98
CA SER A 167 1.21 -7.84 12.69
C SER A 167 1.01 -9.19 12.03
N LYS A 168 1.75 -9.42 10.96
CA LYS A 168 1.80 -10.73 10.29
C LYS A 168 2.55 -11.81 11.07
N GLY A 169 3.10 -11.46 12.23
CA GLY A 169 3.73 -12.43 13.14
C GLY A 169 5.00 -13.07 12.59
N ILE A 170 5.67 -12.43 11.61
CA ILE A 170 6.90 -12.95 11.01
C ILE A 170 8.04 -12.86 12.03
N PRO A 171 8.66 -13.98 12.46
CA PRO A 171 9.78 -13.95 13.39
C PRO A 171 11.00 -13.26 12.77
N ALA A 172 11.71 -12.45 13.57
CA ALA A 172 12.85 -11.66 13.09
C ALA A 172 14.00 -12.53 12.55
N ASP A 173 14.22 -13.71 13.14
CA ASP A 173 15.21 -14.70 12.71
C ASP A 173 14.80 -15.44 11.42
N GLY A 174 13.49 -15.58 11.17
CA GLY A 174 12.92 -16.18 9.95
C GLY A 174 12.65 -15.19 8.82
N PHE A 175 12.75 -13.88 9.07
CA PHE A 175 12.31 -12.84 8.13
C PHE A 175 12.97 -12.95 6.75
N SER A 176 14.29 -13.20 6.69
CA SER A 176 15.01 -13.29 5.41
C SER A 176 14.58 -14.49 4.56
N VAL A 177 14.31 -15.63 5.19
CA VAL A 177 13.84 -16.86 4.53
C VAL A 177 12.41 -16.66 4.03
N PHE A 178 11.56 -16.05 4.86
CA PHE A 178 10.18 -15.72 4.47
C PHE A 178 10.16 -14.74 3.30
N ALA A 179 10.88 -13.62 3.40
CA ALA A 179 10.99 -12.63 2.33
C ALA A 179 11.48 -13.25 1.01
N LYS A 180 12.49 -14.12 1.05
CA LYS A 180 12.94 -14.82 -0.15
C LYS A 180 11.83 -15.70 -0.76
N THR A 181 11.12 -16.46 0.06
CA THR A 181 10.04 -17.36 -0.38
C THR A 181 8.90 -16.57 -1.04
N VAL A 182 8.51 -15.45 -0.43
CA VAL A 182 7.49 -14.55 -0.98
C VAL A 182 7.98 -13.97 -2.31
N TRP A 183 9.23 -13.51 -2.39
CA TRP A 183 9.78 -12.95 -3.63
C TRP A 183 9.84 -13.98 -4.77
N ASP A 184 10.30 -15.20 -4.50
CA ASP A 184 10.36 -16.28 -5.49
C ASP A 184 8.94 -16.62 -6.01
N THR A 185 7.94 -16.57 -5.14
CA THR A 185 6.52 -16.77 -5.51
C THR A 185 5.98 -15.63 -6.38
N VAL A 186 6.22 -14.37 -5.99
CA VAL A 186 5.70 -13.19 -6.71
C VAL A 186 6.43 -12.97 -8.05
N SER A 187 7.74 -13.20 -8.09
CA SER A 187 8.55 -13.03 -9.31
C SER A 187 8.29 -14.11 -10.36
N SER A 188 7.89 -15.31 -9.93
CA SER A 188 7.50 -16.41 -10.83
C SER A 188 6.05 -16.33 -11.32
N ALA A 189 5.21 -15.50 -10.69
CA ALA A 189 3.79 -15.39 -11.02
C ALA A 189 3.53 -14.81 -12.44
N PRO A 190 2.57 -15.38 -13.20
CA PRO A 190 2.12 -14.85 -14.49
C PRO A 190 1.59 -13.42 -14.35
N VAL A 191 1.93 -12.56 -15.32
CA VAL A 191 1.58 -11.12 -15.31
C VAL A 191 0.08 -10.87 -15.13
N ALA A 192 -0.78 -11.69 -15.75
CA ALA A 192 -2.24 -11.58 -15.63
C ALA A 192 -2.75 -11.72 -14.18
N ARG A 193 -2.05 -12.49 -13.34
CA ARG A 193 -2.41 -12.66 -11.92
C ARG A 193 -2.10 -11.44 -11.07
N ILE A 194 -1.14 -10.62 -11.49
CA ILE A 194 -0.60 -9.50 -10.72
C ILE A 194 -1.40 -8.21 -11.00
N SER A 195 -2.00 -8.08 -12.19
CA SER A 195 -2.82 -6.92 -12.58
C SER A 195 -4.33 -7.10 -12.34
N GLY A 196 -4.76 -8.15 -11.63
CA GLY A 196 -6.20 -8.42 -11.42
C GLY A 196 -7.00 -8.68 -12.71
N ALA A 197 -6.34 -8.87 -13.86
CA ALA A 197 -6.99 -9.09 -15.13
C ALA A 197 -7.36 -10.57 -15.25
N ASN A 198 -8.66 -10.87 -15.27
CA ASN A 198 -9.15 -12.21 -15.57
C ASN A 198 -8.49 -12.73 -16.86
N ALA A 199 -7.89 -13.90 -16.76
CA ALA A 199 -7.45 -14.68 -17.90
C ALA A 199 -8.68 -15.16 -18.68
N SER A 200 -9.24 -14.30 -19.52
CA SER A 200 -10.29 -14.66 -20.47
C SER A 200 -10.23 -13.74 -21.69
N SER A 201 -9.18 -13.88 -22.51
CA SER A 201 -9.17 -13.55 -23.94
C SER A 201 -7.76 -13.71 -24.51
N ASP A 202 -7.22 -14.92 -24.50
CA ASP A 202 -6.13 -15.29 -25.42
C ASP A 202 -6.29 -16.78 -25.76
N SER A 203 -7.38 -17.07 -26.46
CA SER A 203 -7.58 -18.34 -27.15
C SER A 203 -8.19 -18.09 -28.54
N VAL A 204 -7.63 -17.14 -29.29
CA VAL A 204 -7.76 -17.11 -30.74
C VAL A 204 -6.50 -16.45 -31.29
N LEU A 205 -5.59 -17.26 -31.80
CA LEU A 205 -4.81 -17.04 -33.02
C LEU A 205 -3.93 -18.28 -33.22
N ALA A 206 -4.57 -19.31 -33.79
CA ALA A 206 -3.94 -20.21 -34.75
C ALA A 206 -4.22 -19.63 -36.15
#